data_AF-A0A946YGW5-F1
#
_entry.id   AF-A0A946YGW5-F1
#
_cell.length_a   1.000
_cell.length_b   1.000
_cell.length_c   1.000
_cell.angle_alpha   90.00
_cell.angle_beta   90.00
_cell.angle_gamma   90.00
#
_symmetry.space_group_name_H-M   'P 1'
#
loop_
_entity.id
_entity.type
_entity.pdbx_description
1 polymer ?
#
loop_
_entity_poly.entity_id
_entity_poly.type
_entity_poly.pdbx_seq_one_letter_code
_entity_poly.pdbx_strand_id
1 'polypeptide(L)'
;MAQNAEDRSCITQFELGEMFEKNDRARDYASAFRWYLHSAKHGYRKAQHRLGTMYARGVGVTRNYIEAYAWCKVSAAQHSQRARLKLKKIEAYMSTEQIFRARKLSRQYYEMYVAPFANQALIRE
;
A
#
# COMPACT_ATOMS: atom_id res chain seq x y z
N MET A 1 -16.54 2.30 -19.76
CA MET A 1 -16.46 3.61 -19.09
C MET A 1 -16.45 3.54 -17.55
N ALA A 2 -16.33 2.36 -16.91
CA ALA A 2 -16.37 2.24 -15.44
C ALA A 2 -15.04 2.51 -14.70
N GLN A 3 -13.89 2.41 -15.37
CA GLN A 3 -12.57 2.66 -14.74
C GLN A 3 -12.45 4.07 -14.14
N ASN A 4 -13.05 5.09 -14.78
CA ASN A 4 -12.91 6.47 -14.34
C ASN A 4 -13.67 6.81 -13.04
N ALA A 5 -14.61 5.98 -12.61
CA ALA A 5 -15.37 6.18 -11.37
C ALA A 5 -14.66 5.52 -10.17
N GLU A 6 -14.15 4.30 -10.36
CA GLU A 6 -13.35 3.60 -9.34
C GLU A 6 -11.98 4.27 -9.13
N ASP A 7 -11.34 4.77 -10.19
CA ASP A 7 -10.12 5.56 -10.10
C ASP A 7 -10.36 6.89 -9.38
N ARG A 8 -11.47 7.57 -9.65
CA ARG A 8 -11.81 8.80 -8.91
C ARG A 8 -12.07 8.52 -7.43
N SER A 9 -12.75 7.43 -7.11
CA SER A 9 -12.99 7.04 -5.71
C SER A 9 -11.68 6.76 -4.97
N CYS A 10 -10.77 5.96 -5.54
CA CYS A 10 -9.51 5.63 -4.87
C CYS A 10 -8.55 6.82 -4.74
N ILE A 11 -8.59 7.77 -5.69
CA ILE A 11 -7.87 9.05 -5.59
C ILE A 11 -8.47 9.94 -4.49
N THR A 12 -9.80 10.11 -4.46
CA THR A 12 -10.49 10.94 -3.47
C THR A 12 -10.22 10.43 -2.05
N GLN A 13 -10.28 9.11 -1.85
CA GLN A 13 -9.97 8.48 -0.58
C GLN A 13 -8.50 8.65 -0.18
N PHE A 14 -7.57 8.62 -1.13
CA PHE A 14 -6.16 8.91 -0.86
C PHE A 14 -5.95 10.36 -0.42
N GLU A 15 -6.59 11.30 -1.10
CA GLU A 15 -6.53 12.73 -0.76
C GLU A 15 -7.12 13.00 0.62
N LEU A 16 -8.24 12.36 0.98
CA LEU A 16 -8.79 12.42 2.34
C LEU A 16 -7.78 11.94 3.38
N GLY A 17 -7.09 10.82 3.12
CA GLY A 17 -6.02 10.36 3.99
C GLY A 17 -4.88 11.38 4.16
N GLU A 18 -4.50 12.09 3.09
CA GLU A 18 -3.49 13.16 3.16
C GLU A 18 -3.96 14.36 3.98
N MET A 19 -5.24 14.69 3.90
CA MET A 19 -5.84 15.77 4.70
C MET A 19 -5.82 15.45 6.19
N PHE A 20 -6.12 14.21 6.58
CA PHE A 20 -6.05 13.76 7.98
C PHE A 20 -4.60 13.74 8.51
N GLU A 21 -3.60 13.45 7.68
CA GLU A 21 -2.18 13.52 8.08
C GLU A 21 -1.67 14.97 8.24
N LYS A 22 -2.13 15.90 7.39
CA LYS A 22 -1.69 17.30 7.37
C LYS A 22 -2.39 18.17 8.41
N ASN A 23 -3.54 17.79 8.93
CA ASN A 23 -4.28 18.61 9.89
C ASN A 23 -3.56 18.67 11.25
N ASP A 24 -2.85 19.77 11.52
CA ASP A 24 -2.08 20.01 12.77
C ASP A 24 -2.94 19.96 14.05
N ARG A 25 -4.25 20.20 13.94
CA ARG A 25 -5.16 20.22 15.10
C ARG A 25 -5.77 18.87 15.48
N ALA A 26 -5.74 17.87 14.59
CA ALA A 26 -6.29 16.53 14.83
C ALA A 26 -5.68 15.53 13.84
N ARG A 27 -4.40 15.19 14.03
CA ARG A 27 -3.72 14.13 13.29
C ARG A 27 -4.33 12.77 13.64
N ASP A 28 -5.42 12.42 12.96
CA ASP A 28 -5.99 11.09 13.07
C ASP A 28 -5.36 10.18 12.02
N TYR A 29 -4.14 9.74 12.36
CA TYR A 29 -3.41 8.77 11.56
C TYR A 29 -4.13 7.44 11.44
N ALA A 30 -5.00 7.07 12.40
CA ALA A 30 -5.78 5.84 12.33
C ALA A 30 -6.88 5.96 11.25
N SER A 31 -7.56 7.11 11.19
CA SER A 31 -8.50 7.40 10.10
C SER A 31 -7.80 7.49 8.75
N ALA A 32 -6.66 8.19 8.66
CA ALA A 32 -5.86 8.24 7.42
C ALA A 32 -5.44 6.84 6.94
N PHE A 33 -5.04 5.98 7.87
CA PHE A 33 -4.67 4.59 7.60
C PHE A 33 -5.84 3.82 6.98
N ARG A 34 -7.06 3.97 7.50
CA ARG A 34 -8.26 3.29 6.96
C ARG A 34 -8.56 3.72 5.53
N TRP A 35 -8.44 5.02 5.23
CA TRP A 35 -8.63 5.55 3.88
C TRP A 35 -7.56 5.04 2.90
N TYR A 36 -6.30 5.02 3.31
CA TYR A 36 -5.25 4.44 2.49
C TYR A 36 -5.41 2.94 2.29
N LEU A 37 -5.87 2.20 3.31
CA LEU A 37 -6.16 0.77 3.21
C LEU A 37 -7.23 0.50 2.15
N HIS A 38 -8.29 1.31 2.13
CA HIS A 38 -9.31 1.20 1.11
C HIS A 38 -8.74 1.44 -0.29
N SER A 39 -8.10 2.58 -0.55
CA SER A 39 -7.50 2.88 -1.86
C SER A 39 -6.48 1.82 -2.31
N ALA A 40 -5.69 1.27 -1.38
CA ALA A 40 -4.65 0.30 -1.70
C ALA A 40 -5.21 -1.08 -2.10
N LYS A 41 -6.35 -1.47 -1.53
CA LYS A 41 -7.09 -2.70 -1.92
C LYS A 41 -7.68 -2.60 -3.32
N HIS A 42 -8.01 -1.39 -3.76
CA HIS A 42 -8.41 -1.09 -5.14
C HIS A 42 -7.22 -0.90 -6.10
N GLY A 43 -6.02 -1.37 -5.74
CA GLY A 43 -4.85 -1.33 -6.62
C GLY A 43 -4.10 0.01 -6.65
N TYR A 44 -4.53 1.04 -5.91
CA TYR A 44 -3.90 2.36 -6.00
C TYR A 44 -2.46 2.36 -5.46
N ARG A 45 -1.49 2.38 -6.38
CA ARG A 45 -0.05 2.25 -6.09
C ARG A 45 0.49 3.25 -5.06
N LYS A 46 0.01 4.51 -5.05
CA LYS A 46 0.47 5.52 -4.08
C LYS A 46 -0.04 5.20 -2.67
N ALA A 47 -1.28 4.73 -2.53
CA ALA A 47 -1.83 4.30 -1.24
C ALA A 47 -1.09 3.08 -0.69
N GLN A 48 -0.78 2.09 -1.54
CA GLN A 48 0.03 0.93 -1.15
C GLN A 48 1.41 1.34 -0.60
N HIS A 49 2.07 2.32 -1.23
CA HIS A 49 3.33 2.87 -0.73
C HIS A 49 3.19 3.59 0.63
N ARG A 50 2.12 4.38 0.79
CA ARG A 50 1.82 5.07 2.05
C ARG A 50 1.54 4.09 3.18
N LEU A 51 0.72 3.05 2.96
CA LEU A 51 0.49 1.98 3.93
C LEU A 51 1.78 1.29 4.35
N GLY A 52 2.61 0.90 3.38
CA GLY A 52 3.90 0.29 3.67
C GLY A 52 4.79 1.20 4.54
N THR A 53 4.72 2.51 4.33
CA THR A 53 5.42 3.49 5.17
C THR A 53 4.81 3.65 6.56
N MET A 54 3.48 3.65 6.67
CA MET A 54 2.78 3.76 7.96
C MET A 54 3.06 2.55 8.84
N TYR A 55 2.99 1.33 8.29
CA TYR A 55 3.37 0.12 9.02
C TYR A 55 4.85 0.09 9.42
N ALA A 56 5.76 0.56 8.56
CA ALA A 56 7.19 0.61 8.88
C ALA A 56 7.50 1.61 10.01
N ARG A 57 6.74 2.71 10.10
CA ARG A 57 6.92 3.77 11.10
C ARG A 57 6.05 3.58 12.34
N GLY A 58 5.01 2.75 12.29
CA GLY A 58 4.01 2.63 13.35
C GLY A 58 3.10 3.84 13.47
N VAL A 59 2.77 4.49 12.35
CA VAL A 59 1.94 5.71 12.33
C VAL A 59 0.49 5.32 12.07
N GLY A 60 -0.41 5.57 13.03
CA GLY A 60 -1.82 5.22 12.92
C GLY A 60 -2.14 3.73 13.02
N VAL A 61 -1.10 2.89 13.16
CA VAL A 61 -1.19 1.43 13.31
C VAL A 61 0.05 0.93 14.05
N THR A 62 -0.05 -0.21 14.71
CA THR A 62 1.11 -0.88 15.33
C THR A 62 2.19 -1.16 14.28
N ARG A 63 3.44 -0.81 14.61
CA ARG A 63 4.57 -1.03 13.72
C ARG A 63 4.70 -2.52 13.38
N ASN A 64 4.66 -2.84 12.10
CA ASN A 64 4.76 -4.20 11.61
C ASN A 64 5.55 -4.24 10.30
N TYR A 65 6.78 -4.75 10.38
CA TYR A 65 7.67 -4.82 9.23
C TYR A 65 7.24 -5.84 8.17
N ILE A 66 6.54 -6.90 8.58
CA ILE A 66 6.05 -7.94 7.66
C ILE A 66 4.98 -7.34 6.75
N GLU A 67 4.00 -6.65 7.34
CA GLU A 67 2.97 -5.89 6.62
C GLU A 67 3.57 -4.77 5.77
N ALA A 68 4.52 -4.01 6.33
CA ALA A 68 5.21 -2.94 5.61
C ALA A 68 5.91 -3.43 4.34
N TYR A 69 6.60 -4.58 4.45
CA TYR A 69 7.27 -5.23 3.34
C TYR A 69 6.28 -5.71 2.30
N ALA A 70 5.19 -6.36 2.72
CA ALA A 70 4.17 -6.88 1.81
C ALA A 70 3.59 -5.75 0.95
N TRP A 71 3.11 -4.67 1.56
CA TRP A 71 2.57 -3.51 0.84
C TRP A 71 3.61 -2.80 -0.04
N CYS A 72 4.84 -2.64 0.45
CA CYS A 72 5.90 -2.05 -0.38
C CYS A 72 6.28 -2.93 -1.57
N LYS A 73 6.23 -4.26 -1.44
CA LYS A 73 6.57 -5.20 -2.52
C LYS A 73 5.52 -5.17 -3.62
N VAL A 74 4.25 -5.15 -3.24
CA VAL A 74 3.12 -4.98 -4.17
C VAL A 74 3.22 -3.63 -4.89
N SER A 75 3.48 -2.53 -4.17
CA SER A 75 3.67 -1.21 -4.78
C SER A 75 4.90 -1.16 -5.71
N ALA A 76 5.99 -1.84 -5.34
CA ALA A 76 7.22 -1.92 -6.14
C ALA A 76 7.03 -2.73 -7.43
N ALA A 77 6.20 -3.78 -7.40
CA ALA A 77 5.83 -4.56 -8.57
C ALA A 77 5.09 -3.69 -9.61
N GLN A 78 4.30 -2.72 -9.15
CA GLN A 78 3.66 -1.71 -10.00
C GLN A 78 4.61 -0.55 -10.41
N HIS A 79 5.92 -0.80 -10.51
CA HIS A 79 6.96 0.17 -10.89
C HIS A 79 7.21 1.34 -9.92
N SER A 80 6.79 1.28 -8.65
CA SER A 80 7.10 2.34 -7.67
C SER A 80 8.58 2.30 -7.26
N GLN A 81 9.39 3.25 -7.76
CA GLN A 81 10.79 3.41 -7.34
C GLN A 81 10.92 3.74 -5.84
N ARG A 82 10.00 4.55 -5.29
CA ARG A 82 9.98 4.89 -3.87
C ARG A 82 9.74 3.67 -2.98
N ALA A 83 8.87 2.74 -3.41
CA ALA A 83 8.62 1.51 -2.68
C ALA A 83 9.84 0.57 -2.69
N ARG A 84 10.58 0.49 -3.82
CA ARG A 84 11.84 -0.28 -3.91
C ARG A 84 12.90 0.19 -2.92
N LEU A 85 13.07 1.50 -2.78
CA LEU A 85 14.00 2.06 -1.78
C LEU A 85 13.57 1.74 -0.35
N LYS A 86 12.25 1.81 -0.08
CA LYS A 86 11.71 1.47 1.24
C LYS A 86 11.87 -0.02 1.58
N LEU A 87 11.67 -0.91 0.61
CA LEU A 87 11.89 -2.35 0.77
C LEU A 87 13.29 -2.67 1.25
N LYS A 88 14.32 -2.13 0.57
CA LYS A 88 15.72 -2.35 0.99
C LYS A 88 15.97 -1.93 2.43
N LYS A 89 15.37 -0.79 2.85
CA LYS A 89 15.46 -0.34 4.24
C LYS A 89 14.75 -1.30 5.20
N ILE A 90 13.54 -1.76 4.86
CA ILE A 90 12.76 -2.69 5.70
C ILE A 90 13.45 -4.06 5.80
N GLU A 91 14.00 -4.58 4.71
CA GLU A 91 14.78 -5.84 4.71
C GLU A 91 15.97 -5.79 5.67
N ALA A 92 16.64 -4.63 5.78
CA ALA A 92 17.75 -4.46 6.73
C ALA A 92 17.33 -4.52 8.21
N TYR A 93 16.06 -4.28 8.52
CA TYR A 93 15.52 -4.36 9.90
C TYR A 93 14.83 -5.69 10.22
N MET A 94 14.82 -6.64 9.28
CA MET A 94 14.12 -7.93 9.43
C MET A 94 15.09 -9.10 9.42
N SER A 95 14.71 -10.17 10.13
CA SER A 95 15.38 -11.47 10.03
C SER A 95 14.96 -12.23 8.78
N THR A 96 15.75 -13.23 8.38
CA THR A 96 15.45 -14.12 7.23
C THR A 96 14.08 -14.78 7.36
N GLU A 97 13.67 -15.17 8.57
CA GLU A 97 12.36 -15.76 8.86
C GLU A 97 11.22 -14.74 8.64
N GLN A 98 11.39 -13.50 9.11
CA GLN A 98 10.42 -12.44 8.87
C GLN A 98 10.33 -12.09 7.38
N ILE A 99 11.46 -12.06 6.67
CA ILE A 99 11.52 -11.86 5.22
C ILE A 99 10.76 -12.97 4.49
N PHE A 100 10.93 -14.24 4.89
CA PHE A 100 10.21 -15.36 4.29
C PHE A 100 8.69 -15.21 4.44
N ARG A 101 8.22 -14.94 5.67
CA ARG A 101 6.80 -14.68 5.94
C ARG A 101 6.27 -13.48 5.15
N ALA A 102 7.04 -12.40 5.11
CA ALA A 102 6.66 -11.17 4.41
C ALA A 102 6.59 -11.35 2.89
N ARG A 103 7.50 -12.14 2.30
CA ARG A 103 7.45 -12.52 0.88
C ARG A 103 6.20 -13.33 0.57
N LYS A 104 5.86 -14.31 1.41
CA LYS A 104 4.63 -15.10 1.25
C LYS A 104 3.39 -14.22 1.30
N LEU A 105 3.30 -13.32 2.29
CA LEU A 105 2.19 -12.37 2.43
C LEU A 105 2.12 -11.41 1.23
N SER A 106 3.27 -10.91 0.77
CA SER A 106 3.32 -10.00 -0.39
C SER A 106 2.77 -10.62 -1.66
N ARG A 107 2.99 -11.93 -1.86
CA ARG A 107 2.45 -12.67 -2.98
C ARG A 107 0.93 -12.79 -2.89
N GLN A 108 0.42 -13.12 -1.71
CA GLN A 108 -1.03 -13.16 -1.46
C GLN A 108 -1.68 -11.79 -1.73
N TYR A 109 -1.07 -10.69 -1.28
CA TYR A 109 -1.59 -9.35 -1.55
C TYR A 109 -1.53 -8.97 -3.03
N TYR A 110 -0.48 -9.40 -3.74
CA TYR A 110 -0.40 -9.18 -5.19
C TYR A 110 -1.53 -9.94 -5.91
N GLU A 111 -1.72 -11.22 -5.60
CA GLU A 111 -2.78 -12.06 -6.19
C GLU A 111 -4.18 -11.55 -5.83
N MET A 112 -4.38 -11.03 -4.61
CA MET A 112 -5.69 -10.57 -4.14
C MET A 112 -6.05 -9.16 -4.62
N TYR A 113 -5.10 -8.23 -4.66
CA TYR A 113 -5.36 -6.79 -4.86
C TYR A 113 -4.76 -6.19 -6.14
N VAL A 114 -3.90 -6.91 -6.86
CA VAL A 114 -3.22 -6.38 -8.07
C VAL A 114 -3.45 -7.26 -9.29
N ALA A 115 -3.35 -8.59 -9.16
CA ALA A 115 -3.56 -9.52 -10.28
C ALA A 115 -4.93 -9.38 -10.97
N PRO A 116 -6.06 -9.15 -10.27
CA PRO A 116 -7.36 -8.96 -10.92
C PRO A 116 -7.37 -7.74 -11.87
N PHE A 117 -6.68 -6.67 -11.49
CA PHE A 117 -6.60 -5.44 -12.29
C PHE A 117 -5.53 -5.54 -13.39
N ALA A 118 -4.45 -6.30 -13.16
CA ALA A 118 -3.41 -6.54 -14.17
C ALA A 118 -3.92 -7.45 -15.31
N ASN A 119 -4.71 -8.47 -15.01
CA ASN A 119 -5.25 -9.39 -16.02
C ASN A 119 -6.42 -8.79 -16.81
N GLN A 120 -7.16 -7.83 -16.25
CA GLN A 120 -8.20 -7.10 -16.99
C GLN A 120 -7.63 -6.22 -18.13
N ALA A 121 -6.35 -5.85 -18.07
CA ALA A 121 -5.69 -5.13 -19.15
C ALA A 121 -5.35 -6.03 -20.35
N LEU A 122 -5.25 -7.35 -20.15
CA LEU A 122 -4.91 -8.34 -21.20
C LEU A 122 -6.12 -8.91 -21.96
N ILE A 123 -7.34 -8.69 -21.47
CA ILE A 123 -8.58 -9.22 -22.09
C ILE A 123 -9.26 -8.15 -23.00
N ARG A 124 -8.68 -6.95 -23.11
CA ARG A 124 -9.18 -5.89 -24.01
C ARG A 124 -8.37 -5.84 -25.32
N GLU A 125 -8.23 -6.98 -26.00
CA GLU A 125 -7.87 -7.04 -27.42
C GLU A 125 -9.11 -7.33 -28.26
#